data_AF-A0A259LN41-F1
#
_entry.id   AF-A0A259LN41-F1
#
_cell.length_a   1.000
_cell.length_b   1.000
_cell.length_c   1.000
_cell.angle_alpha   90.00
_cell.angle_beta   90.00
_cell.angle_gamma   90.00
#
_symmetry.space_group_name_H-M   'P 1'
#
loop_
_entity.id
_entity.type
_entity.pdbx_description
1 polymer ?
#
loop_
_entity_poly.entity_id
_entity_poly.type
_entity_poly.pdbx_seq_one_letter_code
_entity_poly.pdbx_strand_id
1 'polypeptide(L)'
;NYHFVSRETFEAMIARGDFLEHANVFGNYYGTSQTWVRDTLASGQDVILEIDWQGAEQVRRLIPDCVGIFIVPPSAEILRERLVGRGTDAPEVVERRLAEAAEECRHAGEFDYLVVNDDFQMALADLLAIARTRRLTMARQRVRHQALLAGLSGPKA
;
A
#
# COMPACT_ATOMS: atom_id res chain seq x y z
N ASN A 1 8.48 -10.48 -7.51
CA ASN A 1 9.43 -10.26 -8.62
C ASN A 1 10.24 -9.01 -8.29
N TYR A 2 11.56 -9.13 -8.19
CA TYR A 2 12.46 -8.00 -7.90
C TYR A 2 13.34 -7.71 -9.12
N HIS A 3 13.66 -6.43 -9.32
CA HIS A 3 14.68 -5.99 -10.26
C HIS A 3 15.96 -5.67 -9.50
N PHE A 4 16.92 -6.59 -9.51
CA PHE A 4 18.18 -6.43 -8.79
C PHE A 4 19.15 -5.55 -9.58
N VAL A 5 19.64 -4.49 -8.94
CA VAL A 5 20.62 -3.54 -9.49
C VAL A 5 21.75 -3.30 -8.49
N SER A 6 22.87 -2.73 -8.94
CA SER A 6 23.94 -2.33 -8.02
C SER A 6 23.51 -1.15 -7.14
N ARG A 7 24.20 -0.96 -6.01
CA ARG A 7 23.94 0.17 -5.11
C ARG A 7 24.13 1.52 -5.82
N GLU A 8 25.21 1.67 -6.58
CA GLU A 8 25.51 2.88 -7.33
C GLU A 8 24.43 3.18 -8.37
N THR A 9 23.91 2.11 -9.01
CA THR A 9 22.81 2.22 -9.96
C THR A 9 21.54 2.69 -9.26
N PHE A 10 21.22 2.12 -8.09
CA PHE A 10 20.07 2.51 -7.29
C PHE A 10 20.16 3.96 -6.83
N GLU A 11 21.31 4.39 -6.31
CA GLU A 11 21.54 5.77 -5.88
C GLU A 11 21.43 6.76 -7.05
N ALA A 12 21.92 6.39 -8.23
CA ALA A 12 21.73 7.19 -9.45
C ALA A 12 20.25 7.27 -9.87
N MET A 13 19.47 6.20 -9.68
CA MET A 13 18.02 6.20 -9.91
C MET A 13 17.28 7.11 -8.92
N ILE A 14 17.67 7.10 -7.64
CA ILE A 14 17.16 8.05 -6.64
C ILE A 14 17.41 9.49 -7.09
N ALA A 15 18.65 9.80 -7.49
CA ALA A 15 19.03 11.15 -7.91
C ALA A 15 18.26 11.66 -9.14
N ARG A 16 17.77 10.76 -10.00
CA ARG A 16 16.94 11.08 -11.16
C ARG A 16 15.44 11.18 -10.83
N GLY A 17 15.01 10.76 -9.64
CA GLY A 17 13.60 10.69 -9.27
C GLY A 17 12.87 9.52 -9.93
N ASP A 18 13.55 8.41 -10.21
CA ASP A 18 12.96 7.25 -10.90
C ASP A 18 11.98 6.45 -10.02
N PHE A 19 11.94 6.73 -8.71
CA PHE A 19 11.16 6.02 -7.70
C PHE A 19 9.98 6.84 -7.17
N LEU A 20 8.85 6.17 -6.99
CA LEU A 20 7.69 6.70 -6.29
C LEU A 20 7.94 6.73 -4.77
N GLU A 21 8.59 5.69 -4.26
CA GLU A 21 9.14 5.62 -2.92
C GLU A 21 10.42 4.79 -2.96
N HIS A 22 11.32 5.06 -2.01
CA HIS A 22 12.42 4.17 -1.73
C HIS A 22 12.77 4.17 -0.24
N ALA A 23 13.37 3.08 0.22
CA ALA A 23 13.82 2.90 1.59
C ALA A 23 15.12 2.09 1.65
N ASN A 24 15.88 2.29 2.73
CA ASN A 24 17.01 1.42 3.08
C ASN A 24 16.55 0.46 4.19
N VAL A 25 16.37 -0.80 3.85
CA VAL A 25 15.91 -1.84 4.77
C VAL A 25 17.06 -2.79 5.04
N PHE A 26 17.60 -2.74 6.25
CA PHE A 26 18.74 -3.55 6.71
C PHE A 26 19.97 -3.48 5.79
N GLY A 27 20.28 -2.30 5.24
CA GLY A 27 21.44 -2.07 4.37
C GLY A 27 21.20 -2.34 2.89
N ASN A 28 20.03 -2.84 2.51
CA ASN A 28 19.62 -3.01 1.12
C ASN A 28 18.62 -1.93 0.71
N TYR A 29 18.73 -1.44 -0.52
CA TYR A 29 17.77 -0.49 -1.06
C TYR A 29 16.60 -1.20 -1.73
N TYR A 30 15.41 -0.69 -1.44
CA TYR A 30 14.16 -1.07 -2.08
C TYR A 30 13.47 0.18 -2.58
N GLY A 31 12.74 0.05 -3.68
CA GLY A 31 11.94 1.16 -4.18
C GLY A 31 10.98 0.74 -5.27
N THR A 32 9.89 1.48 -5.35
CA THR A 32 8.81 1.27 -6.31
C THR A 32 9.02 2.19 -7.52
N SER A 33 9.15 1.62 -8.72
CA SER A 33 9.35 2.41 -9.94
C SER A 33 8.13 3.29 -10.26
N GLN A 34 8.36 4.60 -10.41
CA GLN A 34 7.28 5.54 -10.73
C GLN A 34 6.68 5.28 -12.11
N THR A 35 7.52 4.98 -13.11
CA THR A 35 7.09 4.66 -14.48
C THR A 35 6.20 3.43 -14.50
N TRP A 36 6.60 2.35 -13.83
CA TRP A 36 5.80 1.13 -13.78
C TRP A 36 4.42 1.36 -13.13
N VAL A 37 4.38 2.07 -12.00
CA VAL A 37 3.10 2.39 -11.32
C VAL A 37 2.20 3.22 -12.24
N ARG A 38 2.74 4.29 -12.82
CA ARG A 38 1.99 5.18 -13.72
C ARG A 38 1.42 4.42 -14.93
N ASP A 39 2.25 3.62 -15.58
CA ASP A 39 1.86 2.90 -16.80
C ASP A 39 0.80 1.82 -16.48
N THR A 40 0.93 1.15 -15.31
CA THR A 40 -0.07 0.19 -14.82
C THR A 40 -1.41 0.86 -14.52
N LEU A 41 -1.40 1.99 -13.80
CA LEU A 41 -2.60 2.78 -13.53
C LEU A 41 -3.25 3.31 -14.81
N ALA A 42 -2.44 3.76 -15.79
CA ALA A 42 -2.91 4.22 -17.09
C ALA A 42 -3.59 3.10 -17.90
N SER A 43 -3.22 1.84 -17.68
CA SER A 43 -3.89 0.68 -18.26
C SER A 43 -5.25 0.35 -17.61
N GLY A 44 -5.66 1.10 -16.58
CA GLY A 44 -6.91 0.90 -15.85
C GLY A 44 -6.84 -0.20 -14.79
N GLN A 45 -5.64 -0.69 -14.46
CA GLN A 45 -5.41 -1.65 -13.38
C GLN A 45 -5.15 -0.93 -12.06
N ASP A 46 -5.70 -1.45 -10.96
CA ASP A 46 -5.36 -0.95 -9.62
C ASP A 46 -4.01 -1.54 -9.19
N VAL A 47 -3.19 -0.74 -8.51
CA VAL A 47 -1.89 -1.14 -7.96
C VAL A 47 -1.98 -1.19 -6.43
N ILE A 48 -1.43 -2.25 -5.84
CA ILE A 48 -1.26 -2.38 -4.39
C ILE A 48 0.23 -2.30 -4.08
N LEU A 49 0.60 -1.43 -3.15
CA LEU A 49 1.96 -1.28 -2.64
C LEU A 49 1.98 -1.76 -1.18
N GLU A 50 2.91 -2.66 -0.86
CA GLU A 50 3.19 -3.11 0.50
C GLU A 50 4.50 -2.44 0.95
N ILE A 51 4.37 -1.34 1.68
CA ILE A 51 5.46 -0.43 2.06
C ILE A 51 5.28 0.04 3.51
N ASP A 52 6.34 0.54 4.13
CA ASP A 52 6.30 1.11 5.47
C ASP A 52 5.65 2.51 5.49
N TRP A 53 5.56 3.11 6.68
CA TRP A 53 4.95 4.44 6.84
C TRP A 53 5.73 5.55 6.11
N GLN A 54 7.06 5.44 5.99
CA GLN A 54 7.89 6.43 5.30
C GLN A 54 7.67 6.39 3.79
N GLY A 55 7.61 5.19 3.21
CA GLY A 55 7.24 4.99 1.82
C GLY A 55 5.82 5.47 1.56
N ALA A 56 4.86 5.15 2.44
CA ALA A 56 3.48 5.59 2.33
C ALA A 56 3.36 7.13 2.34
N GLU A 57 4.15 7.82 3.18
CA GLU A 57 4.20 9.28 3.20
C GLU A 57 4.72 9.86 1.87
N GLN A 58 5.79 9.28 1.31
CA GLN A 58 6.32 9.68 -0.01
C GLN A 58 5.28 9.50 -1.12
N VAL A 59 4.61 8.33 -1.16
CA VAL A 59 3.55 8.05 -2.13
C VAL A 59 2.41 9.06 -2.02
N ARG A 60 1.95 9.38 -0.81
CA ARG A 60 0.83 10.29 -0.58
C ARG A 60 1.12 11.70 -1.09
N ARG A 61 2.37 12.16 -1.00
CA ARG A 61 2.81 13.45 -1.55
C ARG A 61 2.77 13.49 -3.08
N LEU A 62 3.09 12.36 -3.73
CA LEU A 62 3.16 12.26 -5.20
C LEU A 62 1.82 11.88 -5.85
N ILE A 63 1.00 11.12 -5.15
CA ILE A 63 -0.31 10.62 -5.60
C ILE A 63 -1.35 10.90 -4.50
N PRO A 64 -1.90 12.13 -4.42
CA PRO A 64 -2.86 12.50 -3.37
C PRO A 64 -4.14 11.66 -3.35
N ASP A 65 -4.50 11.06 -4.49
CA ASP A 65 -5.68 10.19 -4.61
C ASP A 65 -5.43 8.73 -4.15
N CYS A 66 -4.21 8.42 -3.68
CA CYS A 66 -3.89 7.10 -3.14
C CYS A 66 -4.75 6.80 -1.90
N VAL A 67 -4.92 5.51 -1.60
CA VAL A 67 -5.68 5.07 -0.42
C VAL A 67 -4.72 4.32 0.49
N GLY A 68 -4.48 4.87 1.67
CA GLY A 68 -3.71 4.23 2.73
C GLY A 68 -4.58 3.26 3.53
N ILE A 69 -4.14 2.01 3.64
CA ILE A 69 -4.76 1.00 4.51
C ILE A 69 -3.70 0.50 5.48
N PHE A 70 -3.90 0.70 6.78
CA PHE A 70 -3.04 0.16 7.83
C PHE A 70 -3.66 -1.13 8.37
N ILE A 71 -2.87 -2.19 8.50
CA ILE A 71 -3.36 -3.51 8.96
C ILE A 71 -2.64 -3.88 10.26
N VAL A 72 -3.41 -4.18 11.31
CA VAL A 72 -2.86 -4.53 12.63
C VAL A 72 -3.38 -5.87 13.13
N PRO A 73 -2.62 -6.62 13.95
CA PRO A 73 -3.17 -7.71 14.74
C PRO A 73 -4.08 -7.16 15.86
N PRO A 74 -4.92 -8.01 16.48
CA PRO A 74 -5.80 -7.59 17.58
C PRO A 74 -5.05 -7.21 18.86
N SER A 75 -3.80 -7.68 19.02
CA SER A 75 -2.95 -7.33 20.17
C SER A 75 -1.46 -7.56 19.89
N ALA A 76 -0.60 -7.02 20.76
CA ALA A 76 0.85 -7.24 20.71
C ALA A 76 1.23 -8.68 21.04
N GLU A 77 0.47 -9.35 21.90
CA GLU A 77 0.65 -10.76 22.25
C GLU A 77 0.42 -11.64 21.01
N ILE A 78 -0.67 -11.40 20.28
CA ILE A 78 -0.97 -12.12 19.04
C ILE A 78 0.07 -11.81 17.96
N LEU A 79 0.59 -10.58 17.89
CA LEU A 79 1.71 -10.28 17.01
C LEU A 79 2.95 -11.12 17.33
N ARG A 80 3.32 -11.21 18.61
CA ARG A 80 4.45 -12.03 19.08
C ARG A 80 4.23 -13.50 18.74
N GLU A 81 3.06 -14.05 19.04
CA GLU A 81 2.71 -15.43 18.71
C GLU A 81 2.84 -15.71 17.21
N ARG A 82 2.35 -14.80 16.36
CA ARG A 82 2.47 -14.91 14.89
C ARG A 82 3.93 -14.84 14.42
N LEU A 83 4.76 -13.99 15.02
CA LEU A 83 6.18 -13.88 14.68
C LEU A 83 6.96 -15.14 15.08
N VAL A 84 6.74 -15.64 16.30
CA VAL A 84 7.38 -16.87 16.81
C VAL A 84 6.90 -18.11 16.03
N GLY A 85 5.59 -18.20 15.76
CA GLY A 85 4.98 -19.33 15.06
C GLY A 85 5.45 -19.52 13.62
N ARG A 86 6.03 -18.48 12.98
CA ARG A 86 6.69 -18.61 11.68
C ARG A 86 7.95 -19.46 11.74
N GLY A 87 8.59 -19.59 12.91
CA GLY A 87 9.75 -20.45 13.13
C GLY A 87 11.04 -20.02 12.41
N THR A 88 11.05 -18.84 11.79
CA THR A 88 12.15 -18.34 10.95
C THR A 88 13.03 -17.31 11.65
N ASP A 89 12.58 -16.74 12.77
CA ASP A 89 13.23 -15.61 13.42
C ASP A 89 13.77 -16.01 14.80
N ALA A 90 14.99 -15.56 15.12
CA ALA A 90 15.58 -15.72 16.46
C ALA A 90 14.85 -14.82 17.48
N PRO A 91 14.88 -15.14 18.79
CA PRO A 91 14.18 -14.37 19.82
C PRO A 91 14.50 -12.86 19.80
N GLU A 92 15.76 -12.50 19.54
CA GLU A 92 16.20 -11.10 19.47
C GLU A 92 15.59 -10.35 18.27
N VAL A 93 15.35 -11.06 17.17
CA VAL A 93 14.70 -10.51 15.97
C VAL A 93 13.22 -10.28 16.22
N VAL A 94 12.56 -11.16 16.98
CA VAL A 94 11.15 -11.01 17.36
C VAL A 94 10.95 -9.75 18.19
N GLU A 95 11.75 -9.54 19.23
CA GLU A 95 11.61 -8.35 20.09
C GLU A 95 11.93 -7.05 19.32
N ARG A 96 12.91 -7.08 18.40
CA ARG A 96 13.15 -5.94 17.51
C ARG A 96 11.94 -5.63 16.63
N ARG A 97 11.33 -6.64 15.99
CA ARG A 97 10.13 -6.43 15.15
C ARG A 97 8.93 -5.96 15.94
N LEU A 98 8.77 -6.40 17.19
CA LEU A 98 7.71 -5.89 18.08
C LEU A 98 7.91 -4.40 18.40
N ALA A 99 9.14 -3.98 18.65
CA ALA A 99 9.46 -2.57 18.85
C ALA A 99 9.24 -1.74 17.58
N GLU A 100 9.63 -2.25 16.40
CA GLU A 100 9.37 -1.64 15.10
C GLU A 100 7.86 -1.47 14.87
N ALA A 101 7.07 -2.54 15.08
CA ALA A 101 5.62 -2.47 14.93
C ALA A 101 4.96 -1.44 15.88
N ALA A 102 5.48 -1.29 17.10
CA ALA A 102 4.99 -0.29 18.04
C ALA A 102 5.28 1.14 17.55
N GLU A 103 6.42 1.37 16.89
CA GLU A 103 6.72 2.66 16.25
C GLU A 103 5.80 2.91 15.05
N GLU A 104 5.65 1.92 14.15
CA GLU A 104 4.76 2.01 12.99
C GLU A 104 3.31 2.33 13.40
N CYS A 105 2.83 1.74 14.50
CA CYS A 105 1.49 2.02 15.03
C CYS A 105 1.27 3.50 15.41
N ARG A 106 2.32 4.27 15.71
CA ARG A 106 2.18 5.71 15.99
C ARG A 106 1.77 6.50 14.75
N HIS A 107 2.11 5.99 13.57
CA HIS A 107 1.78 6.58 12.27
C HIS A 107 0.46 6.06 11.69
N ALA A 108 -0.23 5.13 12.38
CA ALA A 108 -1.49 4.56 11.90
C ALA A 108 -2.57 5.62 11.62
N GLY A 109 -2.57 6.72 12.39
CA GLY A 109 -3.51 7.84 12.21
C GLY A 109 -3.32 8.64 10.91
N GLU A 110 -2.27 8.36 10.14
CA GLU A 110 -2.00 8.98 8.85
C GLU A 110 -2.65 8.25 7.66
N PHE A 111 -3.21 7.06 7.90
CA PHE A 111 -3.84 6.22 6.88
C PHE A 111 -5.36 6.47 6.83
N ASP A 112 -5.97 6.20 5.68
CA ASP A 112 -7.41 6.42 5.49
C ASP A 112 -8.26 5.34 6.18
N TYR A 113 -7.73 4.13 6.30
CA TYR A 113 -8.41 2.97 6.89
C TYR A 113 -7.49 2.21 7.83
N LEU A 114 -8.08 1.68 8.91
CA LEU A 114 -7.47 0.68 9.79
C LEU A 114 -8.24 -0.63 9.66
N VAL A 115 -7.54 -1.72 9.40
CA VAL A 115 -8.09 -3.08 9.37
C VAL A 115 -7.45 -3.89 10.49
N VAL A 116 -8.28 -4.40 11.42
CA VAL A 116 -7.82 -5.30 12.48
C VAL A 116 -7.93 -6.74 11.98
N ASN A 117 -6.79 -7.39 11.81
CA ASN A 117 -6.67 -8.77 11.37
C ASN A 117 -6.71 -9.73 12.56
N ASP A 118 -7.88 -9.84 13.19
CA ASP A 118 -8.19 -10.85 14.20
C ASP A 118 -8.67 -12.15 13.53
N ASP A 119 -9.81 -12.07 12.82
CA ASP A 119 -10.30 -13.10 11.91
C ASP A 119 -9.91 -12.78 10.46
N PHE A 120 -9.28 -13.75 9.79
CA PHE A 120 -8.76 -13.55 8.44
C PHE A 120 -9.87 -13.29 7.41
N GLN A 121 -11.03 -13.94 7.53
CA GLN A 121 -12.11 -13.78 6.55
C GLN A 121 -12.75 -12.40 6.68
N MET A 122 -12.92 -11.92 7.91
CA MET A 122 -13.38 -10.55 8.19
C MET A 122 -12.40 -9.52 7.64
N ALA A 123 -11.10 -9.64 7.95
CA ALA A 123 -10.09 -8.71 7.45
C ALA A 123 -10.02 -8.69 5.91
N LEU A 124 -10.14 -9.86 5.28
CA LEU A 124 -10.22 -9.97 3.82
C LEU A 124 -11.48 -9.29 3.27
N ALA A 125 -12.64 -9.49 3.91
CA ALA A 125 -13.88 -8.85 3.51
C ALA A 125 -13.79 -7.32 3.61
N ASP A 126 -13.15 -6.80 4.66
CA ASP A 126 -12.93 -5.36 4.85
C ASP A 126 -12.02 -4.79 3.76
N LEU A 127 -10.89 -5.45 3.45
CA LEU A 127 -10.01 -5.05 2.35
C LEU A 127 -10.73 -5.03 1.00
N LEU A 128 -11.54 -6.07 0.71
CA LEU A 128 -12.33 -6.14 -0.51
C LEU A 128 -13.40 -5.03 -0.55
N ALA A 129 -14.02 -4.71 0.58
CA ALA A 129 -15.00 -3.63 0.68
C ALA A 129 -14.35 -2.26 0.42
N ILE A 130 -13.18 -1.99 1.01
CA ILE A 130 -12.41 -0.76 0.75
C ILE A 130 -12.10 -0.67 -0.75
N ALA A 131 -11.50 -1.70 -1.35
CA ALA A 131 -11.17 -1.69 -2.78
C ALA A 131 -12.42 -1.50 -3.67
N ARG A 132 -13.52 -2.17 -3.34
CA ARG A 132 -14.78 -2.09 -4.09
C ARG A 132 -15.41 -0.71 -4.02
N THR A 133 -15.51 -0.11 -2.83
CA THR A 133 -16.14 1.20 -2.65
C THR A 133 -15.38 2.29 -3.41
N ARG A 134 -14.04 2.23 -3.45
CA ARG A 134 -13.22 3.16 -4.24
C ARG A 134 -13.54 3.10 -5.74
N ARG A 135 -13.78 1.89 -6.29
CA ARG A 135 -14.20 1.70 -7.69
C ARG A 135 -15.59 2.23 -7.98
N LEU A 136 -16.48 2.30 -6.97
CA LEU A 136 -17.86 2.75 -7.10
C LEU A 136 -18.05 4.28 -6.95
N THR A 137 -16.98 5.04 -6.72
CA THR A 137 -17.04 6.51 -6.64
C THR A 137 -17.59 7.12 -7.94
N MET A 138 -18.34 8.23 -7.83
CA MET A 138 -18.90 8.92 -8.99
C MET A 138 -17.84 9.37 -10.00
N ALA A 139 -16.67 9.79 -9.53
CA ALA A 139 -15.54 10.17 -10.39
C ALA A 139 -15.15 9.03 -11.34
N ARG A 140 -15.02 7.79 -10.83
CA ARG A 140 -14.69 6.60 -11.64
C ARG A 140 -15.88 6.10 -12.45
N GLN A 141 -17.06 5.99 -11.82
CA GLN A 141 -18.25 5.44 -12.45
C GLN A 141 -18.76 6.31 -13.60
N ARG A 142 -18.63 7.65 -13.53
CA ARG A 142 -19.02 8.55 -14.63
C ARG A 142 -18.18 8.32 -15.88
N VAL A 143 -16.88 8.08 -15.73
CA VAL A 143 -15.99 7.74 -16.85
C VAL A 143 -16.33 6.35 -17.39
N ARG A 144 -16.39 5.35 -16.50
CA ARG A 144 -16.68 3.95 -16.86
C ARG A 144 -18.02 3.77 -17.58
N HIS A 145 -19.04 4.50 -17.15
CA HIS A 145 -20.42 4.35 -17.64
C HIS A 145 -20.90 5.56 -18.44
N GLN A 146 -19.99 6.37 -19.00
CA GLN A 146 -20.35 7.59 -19.75
C GLN A 146 -21.40 7.33 -20.83
N ALA A 147 -21.22 6.28 -21.64
CA ALA A 147 -22.16 5.93 -22.71
C ALA A 147 -23.54 5.50 -22.19
N LEU A 148 -23.56 4.70 -21.11
CA LEU A 148 -24.81 4.29 -20.45
C LEU A 148 -25.57 5.49 -19.90
N LEU A 149 -24.88 6.40 -19.20
CA LEU A 149 -25.49 7.60 -18.64
C LEU A 149 -26.02 8.55 -19.73
N ALA A 150 -25.27 8.72 -20.83
CA ALA A 150 -25.71 9.52 -21.96
C ALA A 150 -26.97 8.94 -22.62
N GLY A 151 -27.03 7.61 -22.81
CA GLY A 151 -28.20 6.93 -23.37
C GLY A 151 -29.45 7.06 -22.49
N LEU A 152 -29.29 6.99 -21.16
CA LEU A 152 -30.40 7.12 -20.21
C LEU A 152 -30.90 8.56 -20.03
N SER A 153 -30.05 9.57 -20.29
CA SER A 153 -30.40 10.98 -20.08
C SER A 153 -31.27 11.58 -21.19
N GLY A 154 -31.55 10.83 -22.27
CA GLY A 154 -32.28 11.32 -23.45
C GLY A 154 -31.48 12.36 -24.26
N PRO A 155 -32.01 12.79 -25.42
CA PRO A 155 -31.39 13.87 -26.18
C PRO A 155 -31.39 15.16 -25.34
N LYS A 156 -30.25 15.87 -25.30
CA LYS A 156 -30.21 17.22 -24.73
C LYS A 156 -31.22 18.09 -25.48
N ALA A 157 -32.17 18.66 -24.74
CA ALA A 157 -33.14 19.64 -25.24
C ALA A 157 -32.44 20.87 -25.81
#